data_AF-A0A970N412-F1
#
_entry.id   AF-A0A970N412-F1
#
_cell.length_a   1.000
_cell.length_b   1.000
_cell.length_c   1.000
_cell.angle_alpha   90.00
_cell.angle_beta   90.00
_cell.angle_gamma   90.00
#
_symmetry.space_group_name_H-M   'P 1'
#
loop_
_entity.id
_entity.type
_entity.pdbx_description
1 polymer ?
#
loop_
_entity_poly.entity_id
_entity_poly.type
_entity_poly.pdbx_seq_one_letter_code
_entity_poly.pdbx_strand_id
1 'polypeptide(L)'
;MRILLRIVVGLLGFVAFLGMMGSGALWAYGEYGAPLLETQLRSMEEDIEQELEDDHPGSTVTVEFKEVFYQLEGTSLFVAFEVHAVAELSGVEVENTTTYVSADILGVVFGEAGDFATYTVSEWDDVKDAFKAAPSIVFNGAEAKKVAITWAIIFGVIFVGSIVVRATLLRRKR
;
A
#
# COMPACT_ATOMS: atom_id res chain seq x y z
N MET A 1 -36.07 -6.58 22.25
CA MET A 1 -34.77 -7.29 22.40
C MET A 1 -34.42 -8.21 21.22
N ARG A 2 -35.27 -9.18 20.81
CA ARG A 2 -34.92 -10.13 19.71
C ARG A 2 -34.80 -9.51 18.31
N ILE A 3 -35.59 -8.48 17.98
CA ILE A 3 -35.49 -7.77 16.69
C ILE A 3 -34.19 -6.96 16.63
N LEU A 4 -33.86 -6.26 17.73
CA LEU A 4 -32.60 -5.53 17.86
C LEU A 4 -31.39 -6.49 17.72
N LEU A 5 -31.42 -7.64 18.39
CA LEU A 5 -30.39 -8.67 18.27
C LEU A 5 -30.27 -9.21 16.83
N ARG A 6 -31.38 -9.41 16.12
CA ARG A 6 -31.37 -9.82 14.70
C ARG A 6 -30.70 -8.77 13.81
N ILE A 7 -30.97 -7.49 14.05
CA ILE A 7 -30.38 -6.38 13.30
C ILE A 7 -28.88 -6.32 13.57
N VAL A 8 -28.47 -6.34 14.85
CA VAL A 8 -27.05 -6.28 15.23
C VAL A 8 -26.25 -7.46 14.67
N VAL A 9 -26.77 -8.69 14.79
CA VAL A 9 -26.10 -9.88 14.25
C VAL A 9 -26.05 -9.85 12.72
N GLY A 10 -27.10 -9.35 12.06
CA GLY A 10 -27.11 -9.18 10.60
C GLY A 10 -26.07 -8.14 10.15
N LEU A 11 -25.95 -7.03 10.86
CA LEU A 11 -25.00 -5.96 10.56
C LEU A 11 -23.55 -6.41 10.81
N LEU A 12 -23.31 -7.15 11.90
CA LEU A 12 -22.01 -7.78 12.16
C LEU A 12 -21.62 -8.77 11.06
N GLY A 13 -22.56 -9.61 10.60
CA GLY A 13 -22.31 -10.51 9.47
C GLY A 13 -22.01 -9.74 8.18
N PHE A 14 -22.73 -8.66 7.90
CA PHE A 14 -22.47 -7.83 6.73
C PHE A 14 -21.09 -7.16 6.80
N VAL A 15 -20.73 -6.54 7.93
CA VAL A 15 -19.41 -5.93 8.14
C VAL A 15 -18.31 -6.98 8.04
N ALA A 16 -18.50 -8.18 8.60
CA ALA A 16 -17.54 -9.26 8.46
C ALA A 16 -17.39 -9.74 7.01
N PHE A 17 -18.47 -9.77 6.24
CA PHE A 17 -18.40 -10.07 4.81
C PHE A 17 -17.59 -9.02 4.04
N LEU A 18 -17.83 -7.73 4.29
CA LEU A 18 -17.02 -6.65 3.72
C LEU A 18 -15.55 -6.75 4.15
N GLY A 19 -15.31 -7.06 5.42
CA GLY A 19 -13.97 -7.27 5.98
C GLY A 19 -13.21 -8.40 5.26
N MET A 20 -13.87 -9.53 4.99
CA MET A 20 -13.29 -10.62 4.19
C MET A 20 -12.94 -10.17 2.76
N MET A 21 -13.80 -9.37 2.11
CA MET A 21 -13.49 -8.83 0.78
C MET A 21 -12.28 -7.88 0.81
N GLY A 22 -12.22 -6.98 1.81
CA GLY A 22 -11.08 -6.09 2.01
C GLY A 22 -9.78 -6.86 2.28
N SER A 23 -9.85 -7.93 3.07
CA SER A 23 -8.72 -8.84 3.26
C SER A 23 -8.30 -9.54 1.96
N GLY A 24 -9.26 -9.97 1.15
CA GLY A 24 -8.98 -10.56 -0.17
C GLY A 24 -8.26 -9.59 -1.11
N ALA A 25 -8.70 -8.33 -1.14
CA ALA A 25 -8.04 -7.27 -1.92
C ALA A 25 -6.61 -7.00 -1.43
N LEU A 26 -6.40 -6.93 -0.10
CA LEU A 26 -5.06 -6.75 0.47
C LEU A 26 -4.14 -7.94 0.18
N TRP A 27 -4.67 -9.16 0.20
CA TRP A 27 -3.90 -10.36 -0.18
C TRP A 27 -3.51 -10.31 -1.67
N ALA A 28 -4.45 -9.96 -2.55
CA ALA A 28 -4.19 -9.85 -3.98
C ALA A 28 -3.16 -8.76 -4.28
N TYR A 29 -3.21 -7.63 -3.57
CA TYR A 29 -2.17 -6.62 -3.63
C TYR A 29 -0.80 -7.20 -3.20
N GLY A 30 -0.72 -7.89 -2.06
CA GLY A 30 0.55 -8.46 -1.60
C GLY A 30 1.11 -9.59 -2.49
N GLU A 31 0.27 -10.28 -3.26
CA GLU A 31 0.69 -11.31 -4.21
C GLU A 31 1.09 -10.74 -5.57
N TYR A 32 0.36 -9.74 -6.08
CA TYR A 32 0.51 -9.25 -7.45
C TYR A 32 0.94 -7.79 -7.54
N GLY A 33 0.39 -6.91 -6.69
CA GLY A 33 0.66 -5.47 -6.71
C GLY A 33 2.05 -5.11 -6.17
N ALA A 34 2.46 -5.71 -5.04
CA ALA A 34 3.77 -5.42 -4.45
C ALA A 34 4.95 -5.78 -5.38
N PRO A 35 4.98 -6.95 -6.06
CA PRO A 35 6.04 -7.24 -7.03
C PRO A 35 6.04 -6.32 -8.25
N LEU A 36 4.86 -5.85 -8.70
CA LEU A 36 4.76 -4.90 -9.80
C LEU A 36 5.35 -3.54 -9.42
N LEU A 37 5.01 -3.04 -8.23
CA LEU A 37 5.56 -1.81 -7.68
C LEU A 37 7.08 -1.90 -7.52
N GLU A 38 7.59 -3.01 -6.98
CA GLU A 38 9.03 -3.27 -6.84
C GLU A 38 9.74 -3.24 -8.20
N THR A 39 9.15 -3.84 -9.23
CA THR A 39 9.72 -3.83 -10.59
C THR A 39 9.79 -2.42 -11.17
N GLN A 40 8.77 -1.59 -10.93
CA GLN A 40 8.74 -0.21 -11.42
C GLN A 40 9.72 0.69 -10.68
N LEU A 41 9.81 0.55 -9.35
CA LEU A 41 10.76 1.32 -8.55
C LEU A 41 12.20 0.95 -8.90
N ARG A 42 12.51 -0.33 -9.15
CA ARG A 42 13.83 -0.72 -9.64
C ARG A 42 14.15 -0.12 -11.00
N SER A 43 13.19 -0.07 -11.93
CA SER A 43 13.41 0.60 -13.22
C SER A 43 13.74 2.08 -13.02
N MET A 44 13.07 2.75 -12.08
CA MET A 44 13.33 4.15 -11.77
C MET A 44 14.65 4.34 -11.02
N GLU A 45 15.06 3.38 -10.19
CA GLU A 45 16.39 3.33 -9.58
C GLU A 45 17.47 3.31 -10.66
N GLU A 46 17.36 2.40 -11.63
CA GLU A 46 18.27 2.28 -12.76
C GLU A 46 18.34 3.57 -13.59
N ASP A 47 17.20 4.24 -13.83
CA ASP A 47 17.14 5.51 -14.55
C ASP A 47 17.87 6.65 -13.79
N ILE A 48 17.65 6.75 -12.46
CA ILE A 48 18.29 7.77 -11.61
C ILE A 48 19.80 7.51 -11.49
N GLU A 49 20.20 6.25 -11.30
CA GLU A 49 21.60 5.86 -11.24
C GLU A 49 22.31 6.22 -12.55
N GLN A 50 21.70 5.92 -13.69
CA GLN A 50 22.29 6.23 -14.99
C GLN A 50 22.43 7.74 -15.22
N GLU A 51 21.41 8.55 -14.84
CA GLU A 51 21.47 10.01 -14.95
C GLU A 51 22.62 10.59 -14.10
N LEU A 52 22.74 10.14 -12.85
CA LEU A 52 23.81 10.59 -11.95
C LEU A 52 25.20 10.10 -12.37
N GLU A 53 25.33 8.90 -12.94
CA GLU A 53 26.60 8.41 -13.49
C GLU A 53 27.04 9.21 -14.72
N ASP A 54 26.09 9.61 -15.59
CA ASP A 54 26.37 10.45 -16.76
C ASP A 54 26.84 11.86 -16.35
N ASP A 55 26.21 12.44 -15.32
CA ASP A 55 26.57 13.75 -14.76
C ASP A 55 27.86 13.71 -13.92
N HIS A 56 28.13 12.57 -13.27
CA HIS A 56 29.30 12.34 -12.43
C HIS A 56 30.05 11.06 -12.80
N PRO A 57 30.79 11.05 -13.94
CA PRO A 57 31.46 9.86 -14.44
C PRO A 57 32.46 9.26 -13.45
N GLY A 58 32.30 7.97 -13.15
CA GLY A 58 33.17 7.23 -12.24
C GLY A 58 32.83 7.41 -10.76
N SER A 59 31.69 8.03 -10.45
CA SER A 59 31.08 7.96 -9.12
C SER A 59 30.43 6.60 -8.88
N THR A 60 30.33 6.20 -7.61
CA THR A 60 29.44 5.12 -7.16
C THR A 60 28.14 5.80 -6.75
N VAL A 61 27.04 5.47 -7.42
CA VAL A 61 25.70 5.98 -7.09
C VAL A 61 25.01 4.98 -6.17
N THR A 62 24.23 5.48 -5.22
CA THR A 62 23.36 4.68 -4.37
C THR A 62 22.02 5.39 -4.25
N VAL A 63 20.95 4.69 -4.60
CA VAL A 63 19.58 5.21 -4.51
C VAL A 63 18.79 4.39 -3.50
N GLU A 64 18.17 5.06 -2.52
CA GLU A 64 17.35 4.42 -1.51
C GLU A 64 15.91 4.93 -1.59
N PHE A 65 14.97 3.99 -1.76
CA PHE A 65 13.53 4.26 -1.71
C PHE A 65 12.98 3.97 -0.32
N LYS A 66 12.37 4.99 0.29
CA LYS A 66 11.69 4.86 1.57
C LYS A 66 10.22 5.18 1.44
N GLU A 67 9.36 4.25 1.88
CA GLU A 67 7.93 4.54 2.03
C GLU A 67 7.73 5.58 3.12
N VAL A 68 6.97 6.63 2.81
CA VAL A 68 6.72 7.65 3.82
C VAL A 68 5.23 7.95 3.99
N PHE A 69 4.45 7.98 2.89
CA PHE A 69 3.05 8.37 3.00
C PHE A 69 2.10 7.71 1.98
N TYR A 70 0.80 7.69 2.29
CA TYR A 70 -0.27 7.23 1.41
C TYR A 70 -1.45 8.21 1.37
N GLN A 71 -2.15 8.27 0.25
CA GLN A 71 -3.37 9.05 0.07
C GLN A 71 -4.44 8.18 -0.59
N LEU A 72 -5.67 8.31 -0.11
CA LEU A 72 -6.84 7.72 -0.75
C LEU A 72 -7.66 8.84 -1.37
N GLU A 73 -7.74 8.84 -2.69
CA GLU A 73 -8.51 9.82 -3.44
C GLU A 73 -9.52 9.13 -4.35
N GLY A 74 -10.81 9.31 -4.05
CA GLY A 74 -11.87 8.58 -4.73
C GLY A 74 -11.72 7.07 -4.57
N THR A 75 -11.41 6.39 -5.67
CA THR A 75 -11.10 4.95 -5.68
C THR A 75 -9.62 4.64 -5.70
N SER A 76 -8.75 5.60 -6.04
CA SER A 76 -7.30 5.39 -6.19
C SER A 76 -6.56 5.43 -4.86
N LEU A 77 -5.50 4.62 -4.76
CA LEU A 77 -4.57 4.58 -3.63
C LEU A 77 -3.21 5.05 -4.11
N PHE A 78 -2.82 6.25 -3.70
CA PHE A 78 -1.51 6.81 -3.97
C PHE A 78 -0.57 6.48 -2.83
N VAL A 79 0.66 6.12 -3.17
CA VAL A 79 1.75 5.92 -2.19
C VAL A 79 2.92 6.78 -2.61
N ALA A 80 3.43 7.54 -1.65
CA ALA A 80 4.57 8.42 -1.82
C ALA A 80 5.82 7.84 -1.16
N PHE A 81 6.91 7.95 -1.90
CA PHE A 81 8.23 7.48 -1.55
C PHE A 81 9.16 8.68 -1.47
N GLU A 82 10.00 8.68 -0.47
CA GLU A 82 11.16 9.55 -0.39
C GLU A 82 12.33 8.80 -1.04
N VAL A 83 12.94 9.44 -2.02
CA VAL A 83 14.06 8.93 -2.79
C VAL A 83 15.30 9.69 -2.35
N HIS A 84 16.23 8.99 -1.73
CA HIS A 84 17.54 9.54 -1.39
C HIS A 84 18.56 9.00 -2.37
N ALA A 85 19.15 9.88 -3.18
CA ALA A 85 20.18 9.52 -4.14
C ALA A 85 21.50 10.18 -3.73
N VAL A 86 22.56 9.38 -3.64
CA VAL A 86 23.90 9.82 -3.25
C VAL A 86 24.90 9.36 -4.31
N ALA A 87 25.72 10.29 -4.81
CA ALA A 87 26.84 10.00 -5.70
C ALA A 87 28.16 10.25 -4.98
N GLU A 88 29.05 9.26 -4.97
CA GLU A 88 30.37 9.33 -4.32
C GLU A 88 31.52 9.09 -5.29
N LEU A 89 32.55 9.95 -5.28
CA LEU A 89 33.80 9.74 -6.02
C LEU A 89 34.94 9.44 -5.05
N SER A 90 35.48 8.22 -5.12
CA SER A 90 36.58 7.77 -4.24
C SER A 90 36.26 7.92 -2.73
N GLY A 91 34.99 7.73 -2.35
CA GLY A 91 34.52 7.83 -0.97
C GLY A 91 34.29 9.26 -0.47
N VAL A 92 34.15 10.23 -1.39
CA VAL A 92 33.72 11.60 -1.10
C VAL A 92 32.38 11.85 -1.77
N GLU A 93 31.37 12.23 -0.98
CA GLU A 93 30.04 12.64 -1.44
C GLU A 93 30.16 13.87 -2.36
N VAL A 94 29.72 13.71 -3.60
CA VAL A 94 29.77 14.75 -4.65
C VAL A 94 28.38 15.34 -4.87
N GLU A 95 27.36 14.50 -4.74
CA GLU A 95 25.95 14.90 -4.82
C GLU A 95 25.12 14.11 -3.80
N ASN A 96 24.13 14.79 -3.24
CA ASN A 96 23.16 14.23 -2.31
C ASN A 96 21.82 14.94 -2.52
N THR A 97 20.90 14.19 -3.11
CA THR A 97 19.63 14.71 -3.57
C THR A 97 18.49 13.90 -2.97
N THR A 98 17.54 14.61 -2.37
CA THR A 98 16.29 14.03 -1.88
C THR A 98 15.14 14.49 -2.76
N THR A 99 14.39 13.56 -3.33
CA THR A 99 13.16 13.83 -4.07
C THR A 99 12.01 12.98 -3.52
N TYR A 100 10.79 13.34 -3.88
CA TYR A 100 9.60 12.55 -3.53
C TYR A 100 8.91 12.09 -4.79
N VAL A 101 8.44 10.85 -4.80
CA VAL A 101 7.75 10.25 -5.95
C VAL A 101 6.48 9.59 -5.46
N SER A 102 5.36 9.79 -6.17
CA SER A 102 4.09 9.14 -5.83
C SER A 102 3.57 8.25 -6.96
N ALA A 103 3.07 7.07 -6.61
CA ALA A 103 2.50 6.10 -7.53
C ALA A 103 1.03 5.81 -7.22
N ASP A 104 0.18 5.73 -8.25
CA ASP A 104 -1.17 5.15 -8.12
C ASP A 104 -1.08 3.62 -8.14
N ILE A 105 -1.18 3.01 -6.97
CA ILE A 105 -1.09 1.57 -6.78
C ILE A 105 -2.19 0.83 -7.55
N LEU A 106 -3.40 1.39 -7.64
CA LEU A 106 -4.47 0.73 -8.37
C LEU A 106 -4.24 0.84 -9.87
N GLY A 107 -3.80 1.99 -10.37
CA GLY A 107 -3.38 2.15 -11.76
C GLY A 107 -2.35 1.10 -12.16
N VAL A 108 -1.29 0.95 -11.34
CA VAL A 108 -0.24 -0.06 -11.53
C VAL A 108 -0.80 -1.48 -11.57
N VAL A 109 -1.68 -1.84 -10.64
CA VAL A 109 -2.31 -3.17 -10.60
C VAL A 109 -3.21 -3.43 -11.81
N PHE A 110 -3.90 -2.41 -12.32
CA PHE A 110 -4.77 -2.54 -13.50
C PHE A 110 -4.02 -2.41 -14.84
N GLY A 111 -2.70 -2.24 -14.79
CA GLY A 111 -1.86 -2.12 -15.99
C GLY A 111 -2.02 -0.78 -16.71
N GLU A 112 -2.61 0.21 -16.06
CA GLU A 112 -2.45 1.60 -16.45
C GLU A 112 -1.02 1.95 -16.04
N ALA A 113 -0.14 2.17 -17.00
CA ALA A 113 1.23 2.63 -16.73
C ALA A 113 1.12 3.94 -15.95
N GLY A 114 1.25 3.86 -14.64
CA GLY A 114 1.23 5.03 -13.78
C GLY A 114 2.58 5.69 -13.90
N ASP A 115 2.65 6.79 -14.64
CA ASP A 115 3.79 7.70 -14.54
C ASP A 115 3.91 8.09 -13.05
N PHE A 116 5.09 7.88 -12.48
CA PHE A 116 5.37 8.39 -11.14
C PHE A 116 5.27 9.91 -11.19
N ALA A 117 4.48 10.49 -10.29
CA ALA A 117 4.52 11.93 -10.10
C ALA A 117 5.73 12.26 -9.22
N THR A 118 6.70 12.98 -9.78
CA THR A 118 7.92 13.40 -9.08
C THR A 118 7.73 14.82 -8.53
N TYR A 119 8.20 15.02 -7.30
CA TYR A 119 8.14 16.27 -6.57
C TYR A 119 9.52 16.59 -6.00
N THR A 120 9.92 17.85 -6.13
CA THR A 120 11.02 18.43 -5.34
C THR A 120 10.62 18.55 -3.87
N VAL A 121 11.59 18.73 -2.98
CA VAL A 121 11.32 18.94 -1.54
C VAL A 121 10.34 20.11 -1.29
N SER A 122 10.47 21.20 -2.06
CA SER A 122 9.56 22.35 -1.95
C SER A 122 8.14 22.05 -2.43
N GLU A 123 7.98 21.30 -3.52
CA GLU A 123 6.65 20.93 -4.03
C GLU A 123 5.99 19.90 -3.12
N TRP A 124 6.79 19.01 -2.52
CA TRP A 124 6.32 18.04 -1.55
C TRP A 124 5.69 18.70 -0.33
N ASP A 125 6.29 19.78 0.19
CA ASP A 125 5.78 20.51 1.35
C ASP A 125 4.37 21.09 1.14
N ASP A 126 3.98 21.36 -0.11
CA ASP A 126 2.65 21.88 -0.46
C ASP A 126 1.58 20.77 -0.54
N VAL A 127 1.96 19.52 -0.82
CA VAL A 127 1.03 18.40 -1.06
C VAL A 127 1.02 17.35 0.05
N LYS A 128 2.07 17.26 0.86
CA LYS A 128 2.26 16.21 1.88
C LYS A 128 1.13 16.10 2.89
N ASP A 129 0.43 17.21 3.18
CA ASP A 129 -0.69 17.24 4.14
C ASP A 129 -1.91 16.45 3.65
N ALA A 130 -2.02 16.21 2.34
CA ALA A 130 -3.04 15.33 1.76
C ALA A 130 -2.71 13.84 1.99
N PHE A 131 -1.44 13.52 2.25
CA PHE A 131 -1.00 12.17 2.53
C PHE A 131 -0.97 11.88 4.04
N LYS A 132 -1.24 10.63 4.39
CA LYS A 132 -1.15 10.09 5.75
C LYS A 132 0.08 9.20 5.86
N ALA A 133 0.71 9.16 7.02
CA ALA A 133 1.88 8.29 7.25
C ALA A 133 1.53 6.83 6.92
N ALA A 134 2.32 6.21 6.04
CA ALA A 134 2.02 4.88 5.53
C ALA A 134 2.47 3.77 6.49
N PRO A 135 1.61 2.78 6.77
CA PRO A 135 2.07 1.55 7.40
C PRO A 135 2.93 0.78 6.37
N SER A 136 4.08 0.26 6.81
CA SER A 136 5.11 -0.45 6.02
C SER A 136 4.65 -1.68 5.21
N ILE A 137 3.35 -1.94 5.20
CA ILE A 137 2.70 -3.09 4.59
C ILE A 137 2.71 -2.98 3.05
N VAL A 138 2.87 -1.78 2.48
CA VAL A 138 2.80 -1.59 1.02
C VAL A 138 3.99 -2.26 0.33
N PHE A 139 5.22 -2.11 0.85
CA PHE A 139 6.40 -2.79 0.30
C PHE A 139 6.54 -4.24 0.73
N ASN A 140 6.06 -4.57 1.93
CA ASN A 140 6.21 -5.91 2.43
C ASN A 140 5.04 -6.78 1.99
N GLY A 141 5.08 -7.25 0.74
CA GLY A 141 4.06 -8.14 0.19
C GLY A 141 3.81 -9.39 1.04
N ALA A 142 4.85 -9.90 1.73
CA ALA A 142 4.71 -11.00 2.67
C ALA A 142 3.92 -10.60 3.93
N GLU A 143 4.17 -9.41 4.48
CA GLU A 143 3.40 -8.85 5.59
C GLU A 143 1.97 -8.52 5.17
N ALA A 144 1.75 -7.91 3.99
CA ALA A 144 0.43 -7.68 3.43
C ALA A 144 -0.38 -8.96 3.34
N LYS A 145 0.20 -10.04 2.79
CA LYS A 145 -0.44 -11.35 2.73
C LYS A 145 -0.73 -11.93 4.11
N LYS A 146 0.20 -11.83 5.05
CA LYS A 146 0.03 -12.33 6.42
C LYS A 146 -1.09 -11.58 7.16
N VAL A 147 -1.09 -10.26 7.08
CA VAL A 147 -2.13 -9.39 7.66
C VAL A 147 -3.48 -9.70 7.02
N ALA A 148 -3.53 -9.80 5.70
CA ALA A 148 -4.74 -10.17 4.96
C ALA A 148 -5.32 -11.52 5.40
N ILE A 149 -4.50 -12.58 5.47
CA ILE A 149 -4.95 -13.91 5.92
C ILE A 149 -5.47 -13.84 7.36
N THR A 150 -4.77 -13.12 8.23
CA THR A 150 -5.16 -12.98 9.64
C THR A 150 -6.54 -12.33 9.77
N TRP A 151 -6.77 -11.22 9.08
CA TRP A 151 -8.06 -10.54 9.08
C TRP A 151 -9.16 -11.36 8.39
N ALA A 152 -8.84 -12.05 7.29
CA ALA A 152 -9.78 -12.94 6.62
C ALA A 152 -10.29 -14.05 7.55
N ILE A 153 -9.40 -14.63 8.37
CA ILE A 153 -9.79 -15.64 9.38
C ILE A 153 -10.69 -15.02 10.44
N ILE A 154 -10.30 -13.88 11.01
CA ILE A 154 -11.10 -13.19 12.06
C ILE A 154 -12.51 -12.88 11.54
N PHE A 155 -12.60 -12.26 10.36
CA PHE A 155 -13.88 -11.94 9.75
C PHE A 155 -14.66 -13.19 9.33
N GLY A 156 -14.00 -14.24 8.84
CA GLY A 156 -14.63 -15.53 8.54
C GLY A 156 -15.29 -16.16 9.77
N VAL A 157 -14.60 -16.16 10.91
CA VAL A 157 -15.16 -16.64 12.18
C VAL A 157 -16.37 -15.82 12.61
N ILE A 158 -16.29 -14.49 12.53
CA ILE A 158 -17.41 -13.60 12.89
C ILE A 158 -18.60 -13.83 11.94
N PHE A 159 -18.34 -13.98 10.65
CA PHE A 159 -19.36 -14.21 9.63
C PHE A 159 -20.11 -15.53 9.88
N VAL A 160 -19.37 -16.64 10.03
CA VAL A 160 -19.95 -17.95 10.34
C VAL A 160 -20.68 -17.92 11.68
N GLY A 161 -20.10 -17.28 12.71
CA GLY A 161 -20.74 -17.09 14.01
C GLY A 161 -22.07 -16.36 13.91
N SER A 162 -22.14 -15.30 13.08
CA SER A 162 -23.37 -14.55 12.83
C SER A 162 -24.46 -15.42 12.20
N ILE A 163 -24.09 -16.31 11.28
CA ILE A 163 -25.02 -17.27 10.65
C ILE A 163 -25.53 -18.28 11.68
N VAL A 164 -24.64 -18.86 12.49
CA VAL A 164 -25.00 -19.87 13.51
C VAL A 164 -25.95 -19.27 14.55
N VAL A 165 -25.68 -18.07 15.06
CA VAL A 165 -26.56 -17.36 16.01
C VAL A 165 -27.93 -17.09 15.38
N ARG A 166 -27.95 -16.67 14.11
CA ARG A 166 -29.19 -16.43 13.37
C ARG A 166 -29.99 -17.71 13.13
N ALA A 167 -29.32 -18.83 12.87
CA ALA A 167 -29.94 -20.12 12.58
C ALA A 167 -30.41 -20.89 13.83
N THR A 168 -29.72 -20.77 14.96
CA THR A 168 -29.99 -21.58 16.17
C THR A 168 -30.80 -20.82 17.21
N LEU A 169 -30.40 -19.60 17.57
CA LEU A 169 -31.02 -18.82 18.65
C LEU A 169 -32.22 -18.01 18.18
N LEU A 170 -32.17 -17.51 16.95
CA LEU A 170 -33.20 -16.63 16.39
C LEU A 170 -34.30 -17.37 15.62
N ARG A 171 -34.11 -18.67 15.31
CA ARG A 171 -35.06 -19.53 14.57
C ARG A 171 -35.94 -20.42 15.48
N ARG A 172 -35.52 -20.70 16.71
CA ARG A 172 -36.13 -21.64 17.68
C ARG A 172 -37.50 -21.22 18.28
N LYS A 173 -38.28 -20.37 17.61
CA LYS A 173 -39.62 -19.95 18.07
C LYS A 173 -40.56 -19.67 16.88
N ARG A 174 -40.54 -20.57 15.90
CA ARG A 174 -41.72 -20.86 15.09
C ARG A 174 -42.38 -22.09 15.69
#